data_AF-A0A0Q7N6S3-F1
#
_entry.id   AF-A0A0Q7N6S3-F1
#
_cell.length_a   1.000
_cell.length_b   1.000
_cell.length_c   1.000
_cell.angle_alpha   90.00
_cell.angle_beta   90.00
_cell.angle_gamma   90.00
#
_symmetry.space_group_name_H-M   'P 1'
#
loop_
_entity.id
_entity.type
_entity.pdbx_description
1 polymer ?
#
loop_
_entity_poly.entity_id
_entity_poly.type
_entity_poly.pdbx_seq_one_letter_code
_entity_poly.pdbx_strand_id
1 'polypeptide(L)'
;MTVFHRSIAVFAQAGNDLIVEHIIEEQSWADQLNILLGDLDVFRIGVHAPIEEIERRERDRGNRQIGEARYHLKTHGFCIYDLEVDTSEPIDQLADRIIAAWTHRRAPNRA
;
A
#
# COMPACT_ATOMS: atom_id res chain seq x y z
N MET A 1 -13.09 12.79 -5.98
CA MET A 1 -11.71 13.16 -5.56
C MET A 1 -11.70 13.37 -4.05
N THR A 2 -10.96 12.57 -3.30
CA THR A 2 -10.89 12.68 -1.83
C THR A 2 -9.78 13.65 -1.39
N VAL A 3 -9.99 14.35 -0.27
CA VAL A 3 -8.98 15.25 0.36
C VAL A 3 -7.74 14.47 0.78
N PHE A 4 -7.93 13.23 1.22
CA PHE A 4 -6.85 12.33 1.66
C PHE A 4 -5.80 12.06 0.56
N HIS A 5 -6.21 11.71 -0.67
CA HIS A 5 -5.24 11.46 -1.74
C HIS A 5 -4.41 12.70 -2.09
N ARG A 6 -5.02 13.89 -2.01
CA ARG A 6 -4.31 15.15 -2.26
C ARG A 6 -3.33 15.48 -1.14
N SER A 7 -3.66 15.18 0.12
CA SER A 7 -2.75 15.47 1.23
C SER A 7 -1.45 14.67 1.11
N ILE A 8 -1.51 13.40 0.67
CA ILE A 8 -0.31 12.58 0.41
C ILE A 8 0.64 13.30 -0.55
N ALA A 9 0.13 13.74 -1.71
CA ALA A 9 0.93 14.44 -2.71
C ALA A 9 1.53 15.75 -2.17
N VAL A 10 0.72 16.55 -1.46
CA VAL A 10 1.16 17.83 -0.89
C VAL A 10 2.27 17.63 0.14
N PHE A 11 2.14 16.65 1.04
CA PHE A 11 3.18 16.37 2.03
C PHE A 11 4.49 15.90 1.37
N ALA A 12 4.41 15.03 0.36
CA ALA A 12 5.58 14.57 -0.37
C ALA A 12 6.26 15.71 -1.15
N GLN A 13 5.49 16.56 -1.82
CA GLN A 13 5.99 17.75 -2.53
C GLN A 13 6.64 18.77 -1.60
N ALA A 14 6.20 18.85 -0.34
CA ALA A 14 6.83 19.67 0.68
C ALA A 14 8.16 19.07 1.22
N GLY A 15 8.60 17.92 0.70
CA GLY A 15 9.87 17.29 1.04
C GLY A 15 9.81 16.31 2.22
N ASN A 16 8.62 15.82 2.60
CA ASN A 16 8.49 14.82 3.65
C ASN A 16 8.59 13.41 3.07
N ASP A 17 9.34 12.53 3.74
CA ASP A 17 9.31 11.09 3.50
C ASP A 17 8.07 10.50 4.17
N LEU A 18 7.26 9.76 3.40
CA LEU A 18 5.97 9.25 3.85
C LEU A 18 5.90 7.72 3.74
N ILE A 19 5.36 7.09 4.78
CA ILE A 19 4.83 5.73 4.72
C ILE A 19 3.31 5.85 4.85
N VAL A 20 2.59 5.37 3.83
CA VAL A 20 1.13 5.44 3.78
C VAL A 20 0.58 4.04 3.61
N GLU A 21 -0.25 3.60 4.57
CA GLU A 21 -1.09 2.42 4.43
C GLU A 21 -2.47 2.85 3.94
N HIS A 22 -2.97 2.18 2.90
CA HIS A 22 -4.26 2.51 2.32
C HIS A 22 -4.85 1.33 1.53
N ILE A 23 -6.12 1.02 1.80
CA ILE A 23 -6.92 0.09 1.02
C ILE A 23 -7.55 0.85 -0.16
N ILE A 24 -7.30 0.38 -1.38
CA ILE A 24 -7.86 0.96 -2.60
C ILE A 24 -9.17 0.26 -2.95
N GLU A 25 -10.30 0.91 -2.68
CA GLU A 25 -11.62 0.29 -2.83
C GLU A 25 -12.18 0.33 -4.25
N GLU A 26 -11.69 1.25 -5.09
CA GLU A 26 -12.19 1.47 -6.45
C GLU A 26 -11.03 1.71 -7.44
N GLN A 27 -11.22 1.30 -8.70
CA GLN A 27 -10.28 1.63 -9.79
C GLN A 27 -10.06 3.14 -9.91
N SER A 28 -11.12 3.94 -9.74
CA SER A 28 -11.06 5.40 -9.81
C SER A 28 -10.09 6.01 -8.79
N TRP A 29 -9.88 5.36 -7.64
CA TRP A 29 -8.95 5.79 -6.59
C TRP A 29 -7.51 5.46 -6.98
N ALA A 30 -7.27 4.27 -7.55
CA ALA A 30 -5.98 3.89 -8.09
C ALA A 30 -5.53 4.87 -9.20
N ASP A 31 -6.43 5.14 -10.16
CA ASP A 31 -6.17 6.07 -11.26
C ASP A 31 -5.86 7.48 -10.73
N GLN A 32 -6.62 7.95 -9.74
CA GLN A 32 -6.38 9.25 -9.12
C GLN A 32 -5.01 9.31 -8.44
N LEU A 33 -4.61 8.28 -7.68
CA LEU A 33 -3.31 8.23 -7.02
C LEU A 33 -2.16 8.15 -8.04
N ASN A 34 -2.34 7.43 -9.14
CA ASN A 34 -1.34 7.36 -10.21
C ASN A 34 -1.11 8.72 -10.85
N ILE A 35 -2.17 9.51 -11.06
CA ILE A 35 -2.05 10.88 -11.58
C ILE A 35 -1.39 11.79 -10.54
N LEU A 36 -1.87 11.79 -9.30
CA LEU A 36 -1.40 12.71 -8.25
C LEU A 36 0.06 12.49 -7.87
N LEU A 37 0.53 11.24 -7.95
CA LEU A 37 1.87 10.85 -7.52
C LEU A 37 2.81 10.57 -8.69
N GLY A 38 2.40 10.81 -9.94
CA GLY A 38 3.13 10.41 -11.14
C GLY A 38 4.53 11.01 -11.27
N ASP A 39 4.73 12.23 -10.77
CA ASP A 39 6.03 12.93 -10.77
C ASP A 39 6.81 12.74 -9.46
N LEU A 40 6.30 11.91 -8.54
CA LEU A 40 6.92 11.66 -7.25
C LEU A 40 7.65 10.32 -7.24
N ASP A 41 8.65 10.24 -6.36
CA ASP A 41 9.35 9.01 -6.12
C ASP A 41 8.54 8.10 -5.18
N VAL A 42 7.70 7.25 -5.77
CA VAL A 42 6.82 6.33 -5.05
C VAL A 42 7.36 4.90 -5.14
N PHE A 43 7.28 4.17 -4.04
CA PHE A 43 7.52 2.73 -3.99
C PHE A 43 6.29 2.03 -3.42
N ARG A 44 5.63 1.22 -4.25
CA ARG A 44 4.34 0.61 -3.97
C ARG A 44 4.54 -0.83 -3.52
N ILE A 45 4.06 -1.14 -2.32
CA ILE A 45 4.21 -2.47 -1.71
C ILE A 45 2.84 -3.14 -1.62
N GLY A 46 2.71 -4.33 -2.23
CA GLY A 46 1.56 -5.20 -2.07
C GLY A 46 1.74 -6.06 -0.83
N VAL A 47 0.84 -5.96 0.14
CA VAL A 47 0.90 -6.74 1.38
C VAL A 47 -0.19 -7.81 1.37
N HIS A 48 0.23 -9.06 1.32
CA HIS A 48 -0.65 -10.23 1.16
C HIS A 48 -0.67 -11.09 2.41
N ALA A 49 -1.73 -11.88 2.54
CA ALA A 49 -1.84 -12.97 3.50
C ALA A 49 -2.88 -13.99 3.02
N PRO A 50 -2.83 -15.24 3.48
CA PRO A 50 -3.93 -16.20 3.27
C PRO A 50 -5.26 -15.61 3.77
N ILE A 51 -6.32 -15.77 2.99
CA ILE A 51 -7.63 -15.17 3.33
C ILE A 51 -8.15 -15.68 4.68
N GLU A 52 -7.89 -16.94 5.01
CA GLU A 52 -8.27 -17.55 6.28
C GLU A 52 -7.64 -16.81 7.47
N GLU A 53 -6.40 -16.35 7.31
CA GLU A 53 -5.68 -15.59 8.33
C GLU A 53 -6.19 -14.14 8.41
N ILE A 54 -6.52 -13.51 7.29
CA ILE A 54 -7.13 -12.16 7.30
C ILE A 54 -8.50 -12.20 8.01
N GLU A 55 -9.32 -13.20 7.72
CA GLU A 55 -10.63 -13.38 8.36
C GLU A 55 -10.51 -13.72 9.86
N ARG A 56 -9.49 -14.52 10.24
CA ARG A 56 -9.20 -14.78 11.66
C ARG A 56 -8.82 -13.49 12.38
N ARG A 57 -7.90 -12.69 11.81
CA ARG A 57 -7.48 -11.40 12.35
C ARG A 57 -8.63 -10.39 12.42
N GLU A 58 -9.54 -10.39 11.44
CA GLU A 58 -10.75 -9.55 11.45
C GLU A 58 -11.64 -9.89 12.65
N ARG A 59 -11.93 -11.18 12.86
CA ARG A 59 -12.72 -11.65 14.02
C ARG A 59 -12.06 -11.28 15.34
N ASP A 60 -10.75 -11.52 15.45
CA ASP A 60 -9.98 -11.26 16.67
C ASP A 60 -9.91 -9.76 17.02
N ARG A 61 -9.88 -8.88 16.00
CA ARG A 61 -9.88 -7.42 16.22
C ARG A 61 -11.15 -6.92 16.89
N GLY A 62 -12.30 -7.58 16.66
CA GLY A 62 -13.58 -7.30 17.33
C GLY A 62 -14.22 -5.94 17.06
N ASN A 63 -13.54 -5.03 16.36
CA ASN A 63 -14.00 -3.68 16.03
C ASN A 63 -14.30 -3.46 14.54
N ARG A 64 -14.26 -4.53 13.73
CA ARG A 64 -14.53 -4.50 12.28
C ARG A 64 -15.85 -5.18 11.95
N GLN A 65 -16.50 -4.73 10.87
CA GLN A 65 -17.63 -5.45 10.33
C GLN A 65 -17.13 -6.76 9.69
N ILE A 66 -17.70 -7.89 10.08
CA ILE A 66 -17.32 -9.17 9.51
C ILE A 66 -17.62 -9.19 8.01
N GLY A 67 -16.62 -9.60 7.22
CA GLY A 67 -16.69 -9.67 5.76
C GLY A 67 -15.89 -8.58 5.03
N GLU A 68 -15.37 -7.58 5.73
CA GLU A 68 -14.45 -6.58 5.15
C GLU A 68 -13.18 -7.23 4.58
N ALA A 69 -12.68 -8.28 5.24
CA ALA A 69 -11.50 -9.04 4.82
C ALA A 69 -11.62 -9.52 3.36
N ARG A 70 -12.73 -10.17 3.00
CA ARG A 70 -12.97 -10.63 1.63
C ARG A 70 -13.26 -9.47 0.69
N TYR A 71 -14.07 -8.50 1.14
CA TYR A 71 -14.46 -7.38 0.31
C TYR A 71 -13.24 -6.57 -0.18
N HIS A 72 -12.22 -6.39 0.67
CA HIS A 72 -11.04 -5.60 0.34
C HIS A 72 -9.96 -6.34 -0.48
N LEU A 73 -10.05 -7.66 -0.66
CA LEU A 73 -9.10 -8.39 -1.53
C LEU A 73 -9.06 -7.84 -2.97
N LYS A 74 -10.15 -7.20 -3.43
CA LYS A 74 -10.23 -6.53 -4.74
C LYS A 74 -9.16 -5.44 -4.93
N THR A 75 -8.61 -4.86 -3.84
CA THR A 75 -7.56 -3.84 -3.90
C THR A 75 -6.40 -4.25 -4.80
N HIS A 76 -5.96 -5.51 -4.70
CA HIS A 76 -4.82 -6.00 -5.47
C HIS A 76 -5.11 -6.07 -6.98
N GLY A 77 -6.39 -6.10 -7.39
CA GLY A 77 -6.78 -6.03 -8.79
C GLY A 77 -6.70 -4.62 -9.39
N PHE A 78 -6.60 -3.58 -8.57
CA PHE A 78 -6.53 -2.18 -9.02
C PHE A 78 -5.10 -1.60 -9.00
N CYS A 79 -4.16 -2.28 -8.34
CA CYS A 79 -2.84 -1.76 -8.03
C CYS A 79 -1.73 -2.53 -8.78
N ILE A 80 -0.65 -1.82 -9.10
CA ILE A 80 0.62 -2.40 -9.55
C ILE A 80 1.64 -2.14 -8.43
N TYR A 81 2.44 -3.15 -8.10
CA TYR A 81 3.41 -3.08 -7.02
C TYR A 81 4.84 -3.19 -7.53
N ASP A 82 5.75 -2.47 -6.88
CA ASP A 82 7.19 -2.61 -7.07
C ASP A 82 7.73 -3.82 -6.29
N LEU A 83 7.06 -4.18 -5.19
CA LEU A 83 7.36 -5.35 -4.37
C LEU A 83 6.07 -5.93 -3.78
N GLU A 84 5.92 -7.24 -3.85
CA GLU A 84 4.87 -7.97 -3.14
C GLU A 84 5.48 -8.73 -1.96
N VAL A 85 4.79 -8.74 -0.83
CA VAL A 85 5.19 -9.44 0.40
C VAL A 85 4.04 -10.22 0.99
N ASP A 86 4.33 -11.37 1.61
CA ASP A 86 3.34 -12.22 2.27
C ASP A 86 3.59 -12.25 3.79
N THR A 87 2.58 -11.88 4.57
CA THR A 87 2.68 -11.79 6.05
C THR A 87 2.59 -13.14 6.77
N SER A 88 2.64 -14.26 6.03
CA SER A 88 2.96 -15.59 6.58
C SER A 88 4.45 -15.75 6.88
N GLU A 89 5.32 -14.91 6.29
CA GLU A 89 6.74 -14.84 6.62
C GLU A 89 6.99 -14.03 7.91
N PRO A 90 8.13 -14.22 8.60
CA PRO A 90 8.48 -13.43 9.79
C PRO A 90 8.57 -11.93 9.49
N ILE A 91 7.92 -11.11 10.32
CA ILE A 91 7.80 -9.65 10.10
C ILE A 91 9.15 -8.95 9.99
N ASP A 92 10.13 -9.31 10.82
CA ASP A 92 11.46 -8.68 10.78
C ASP A 92 12.15 -8.93 9.43
N GLN A 93 11.99 -10.13 8.86
CA GLN A 93 12.55 -10.47 7.55
C GLN A 93 11.83 -9.73 6.41
N LEU A 94 10.52 -9.55 6.54
CA LEU A 94 9.74 -8.75 5.58
C LEU A 94 10.19 -7.28 5.59
N ALA A 95 10.39 -6.71 6.78
CA ALA A 95 10.87 -5.34 6.93
C ALA A 95 12.27 -5.18 6.31
N ASP A 96 13.20 -6.09 6.62
CA ASP A 96 14.54 -6.09 6.03
C ASP A 96 14.49 -6.18 4.50
N ARG A 97 13.61 -7.04 3.96
CA ARG A 97 13.43 -7.19 2.50
C ARG A 97 12.89 -5.92 1.85
N ILE A 98 11.91 -5.25 2.48
CA ILE A 98 11.36 -3.99 2.01
C ILE A 98 12.44 -2.90 2.01
N ILE A 99 13.20 -2.78 3.11
CA ILE A 99 14.29 -1.80 3.22
C ILE A 99 15.37 -2.06 2.17
N ALA A 100 15.76 -3.32 1.99
CA ALA A 100 16.73 -3.70 0.98
C ALA A 100 16.24 -3.36 -0.43
N ALA A 101 14.99 -3.68 -0.76
CA ALA A 101 14.41 -3.38 -2.07
C ALA A 101 14.33 -1.86 -2.33
N TRP A 102 13.88 -1.08 -1.34
CA TRP A 102 13.87 0.38 -1.41
C TRP A 102 15.27 0.97 -1.64
N THR A 103 16.28 0.42 -0.96
CA THR A 103 17.66 0.94 -1.01
C THR A 103 18.36 0.63 -2.33
N HIS A 104 18.06 -0.54 -2.94
CA HIS A 104 18.71 -0.98 -4.18
C HIS A 104 17.98 -0.58 -5.46
N ARG A 105 16.76 -0.05 -5.36
CA ARG A 105 16.02 0.38 -6.55
C ARG A 105 16.69 1.58 -7.20
N ARG A 106 16.50 1.71 -8.51
CA ARG A 106 16.82 2.96 -9.20
C ARG A 106 15.72 3.96 -8.88
N ALA A 107 16.05 4.95 -8.05
CA ALA A 107 15.17 6.10 -7.89
C ALA A 107 14.95 6.77 -9.27
N PRO A 108 13.75 7.26 -9.57
CA PRO A 108 13.54 8.10 -10.74
C PRO A 108 14.49 9.31 -10.66
N ASN A 109 15.07 9.68 -11.80
CA ASN A 109 15.91 10.88 -11.88
C ASN A 109 15.08 12.08 -11.43
N ARG A 110 15.38 12.62 -10.24
CA ARG A 110 14.85 13.91 -9.81
C ARG A 110 15.52 14.98 -10.70
N ALA A 111 14.75 15.59 -11.59
CA ALA A 111 15.18 16.74 -12.38
C ALA A 111 15.33 17.99 -11.49
#